data_AF-A0A954CKS9-F1
#
_entry.id   AF-A0A954CKS9-F1
#
_cell.length_a   1.000
_cell.length_b   1.000
_cell.length_c   1.000
_cell.angle_alpha   90.00
_cell.angle_beta   90.00
_cell.angle_gamma   90.00
#
_symmetry.space_group_name_H-M   'P 1'
#
loop_
_entity.id
_entity.type
_entity.pdbx_description
1 polymer ?
#
loop_
_entity_poly.entity_id
_entity_poly.type
_entity_poly.pdbx_seq_one_letter_code
_entity_poly.pdbx_strand_id
1 'polypeptide(L)' 'MKLLLLALIFGLFTSFANAADAARTNPKETRSEYGDVSWYTNLDDAIKVAKEANKPIFLQFQEIPG' A
#
# COMPACT_ATOMS: atom_id res chain seq x y z
N MET A 1 38.07 -5.31 12.01
CA MET A 1 37.31 -6.25 11.16
C MET A 1 35.93 -6.61 11.74
N LYS A 2 35.81 -6.97 13.04
CA LYS A 2 34.52 -7.29 13.68
C LYS A 2 33.49 -6.15 13.69
N LEU A 3 33.95 -4.90 13.83
CA LEU A 3 33.08 -3.70 13.82
C LEU A 3 32.48 -3.40 12.43
N LEU A 4 33.26 -3.63 11.36
CA LEU A 4 32.82 -3.49 9.97
C LEU A 4 31.79 -4.57 9.61
N LEU A 5 31.97 -5.79 10.13
CA LEU A 5 31.02 -6.89 9.94
C LEU A 5 29.67 -6.60 10.63
N LEU A 6 29.69 -6.01 11.83
CA LEU A 6 28.47 -5.62 12.55
C LEU A 6 27.71 -4.49 11.84
N ALA A 7 28.43 -3.50 11.31
CA ALA A 7 27.82 -2.41 10.54
C ALA A 7 27.19 -2.90 9.22
N LEU A 8 27.82 -3.90 8.57
CA LEU A 8 27.28 -4.52 7.35
C LEU A 8 25.98 -5.31 7.64
N ILE A 9 25.94 -6.04 8.76
CA ILE A 9 24.74 -6.76 9.21
C ILE A 9 23.62 -5.78 9.59
N PHE A 10 23.94 -4.69 10.27
CA PHE A 10 22.95 -3.67 10.64
C PHE A 10 22.39 -2.92 9.43
N GLY A 11 23.22 -2.65 8.40
CA GLY A 11 22.78 -2.03 7.14
C GLY A 11 21.91 -2.93 6.26
N LEU A 12 22.06 -4.27 6.35
CA LEU A 12 21.17 -5.20 5.63
C LEU A 12 19.77 -5.26 6.23
N PHE A 13 19.62 -5.06 7.55
CA PHE A 13 18.32 -5.15 8.23
C PHE A 13 17.39 -3.95 7.96
N THR A 14 17.92 -2.77 7.64
CA THR A 14 17.09 -1.57 7.37
C THR A 14 16.47 -1.55 5.98
N SER A 15 16.90 -2.44 5.07
CA SER A 15 16.44 -2.47 3.68
C SER A 15 15.07 -3.13 3.47
N PHE A 16 14.50 -3.75 4.52
CA PHE A 16 13.22 -4.47 4.45
C PHE A 16 12.02 -3.70 5.02
N ALA A 17 12.21 -2.50 5.56
CA ALA A 17 11.12 -1.73 6.19
C ALA A 17 10.19 -0.99 5.21
N ASN A 18 10.46 -1.01 3.90
CA ASN A 18 9.63 -0.40 2.87
C ASN A 18 8.75 -1.43 2.15
N ALA A 19 8.17 -2.37 2.90
CA ALA A 19 7.15 -3.26 2.36
C ALA A 19 5.84 -2.47 2.19
N ALA A 20 5.69 -1.86 1.01
CA ALA A 20 4.45 -1.48 0.35
C ALA A 20 3.34 -0.91 1.25
N ASP A 21 3.43 0.38 1.53
CA ASP A 21 2.24 1.18 1.83
C ASP A 21 1.47 1.33 0.50
N ALA A 22 0.65 0.33 0.17
CA ALA A 22 -0.06 0.25 -1.11
C ALA A 22 -1.21 1.25 -1.13
N ALA A 23 -0.89 2.55 -1.25
CA ALA A 23 -1.86 3.62 -1.12
C ALA A 23 -2.95 3.57 -2.20
N ARG A 24 -2.61 3.21 -3.45
CA ARG A 24 -3.56 3.20 -4.58
C ARG A 24 -3.19 2.14 -5.63
N THR A 25 -4.16 1.37 -6.09
CA THR A 25 -3.94 0.34 -7.12
C THR A 25 -3.81 0.94 -8.53
N ASN A 26 -2.99 0.28 -9.36
CA ASN A 26 -2.95 0.53 -10.80
C ASN A 26 -4.08 -0.27 -11.48
N PRO A 27 -5.07 0.38 -12.13
CA PRO A 27 -6.18 -0.32 -12.76
C PRO A 27 -5.73 -1.37 -13.79
N LYS A 28 -4.61 -1.13 -14.47
CA LYS A 28 -4.06 -2.03 -15.49
C LYS A 28 -3.42 -3.31 -14.95
N GLU A 29 -3.10 -3.30 -13.65
CA GLU A 29 -2.42 -4.40 -12.96
C GLU A 29 -3.36 -5.07 -11.93
N THR A 30 -4.58 -4.56 -11.79
CA THR A 30 -5.56 -5.12 -10.85
C THR A 30 -6.29 -6.29 -11.51
N ARG A 31 -6.73 -7.26 -10.70
CA ARG A 31 -7.51 -8.41 -11.18
C ARG A 31 -8.83 -7.94 -11.80
N SER A 32 -9.32 -8.65 -12.81
CA SER A 32 -10.50 -8.25 -13.60
C SER A 32 -11.77 -8.01 -12.76
N GLU A 33 -11.91 -8.71 -11.63
CA GLU A 33 -13.04 -8.58 -10.71
C GLU A 33 -13.12 -7.22 -10.00
N TYR A 34 -12.04 -6.44 -10.01
CA TYR A 34 -11.99 -5.09 -9.43
C TYR A 34 -12.31 -3.99 -10.44
N GLY A 35 -12.47 -4.35 -11.72
CA GLY A 35 -12.76 -3.42 -12.82
C GLY A 35 -11.62 -2.45 -13.14
N ASP A 36 -11.86 -1.60 -14.14
CA ASP A 36 -10.89 -0.59 -14.61
C ASP A 36 -10.89 0.68 -13.72
N VAL A 37 -10.83 0.49 -12.40
CA VAL A 37 -10.78 1.60 -11.43
C VAL A 37 -9.61 1.45 -10.47
N SER A 38 -9.10 2.59 -9.99
CA SER A 38 -8.09 2.60 -8.94
C SER A 38 -8.77 2.51 -7.59
N TRP A 39 -8.30 1.61 -6.74
CA TRP A 39 -8.75 1.46 -5.37
C TRP A 39 -7.72 2.01 -4.41
N TYR A 40 -8.17 2.66 -3.35
CA TYR A 40 -7.36 2.88 -2.15
C TYR A 40 -7.63 1.71 -1.21
N THR A 41 -6.60 0.99 -0.78
CA THR A 41 -6.75 -0.18 0.13
C THR A 41 -6.72 0.22 1.61
N ASN A 42 -6.35 1.47 1.91
CA ASN A 42 -6.45 2.10 3.22
C ASN A 42 -7.59 3.14 3.22
N LEU A 43 -8.49 3.07 4.20
CA LEU A 43 -9.64 3.97 4.29
C LEU A 43 -9.25 5.41 4.66
N ASP A 44 -8.24 5.61 5.50
CA ASP A 44 -7.80 6.95 5.93
C ASP A 44 -7.21 7.73 4.75
N ASP A 45 -6.43 7.06 3.89
CA ASP A 45 -5.94 7.64 2.64
C ASP A 45 -7.07 8.02 1.69
N ALA A 46 -8.06 7.13 1.53
CA ALA A 46 -9.24 7.39 0.71
C ALA A 46 -10.02 8.61 1.23
N ILE A 47 -10.18 8.74 2.56
CA ILE A 47 -10.86 9.88 3.19
C ILE A 47 -10.11 11.18 2.94
N LYS A 48 -8.77 11.18 3.07
CA LYS A 48 -7.95 12.36 2.80
C LYS A 48 -8.14 12.84 1.36
N VAL A 49 -8.01 11.94 0.39
CA VAL A 49 -8.14 12.26 -1.04
C VAL A 49 -9.57 12.70 -1.40
N ALA A 50 -10.59 12.05 -0.83
CA ALA A 50 -11.98 12.39 -1.06
C ALA A 50 -12.33 13.81 -0.58
N LYS A 51 -11.80 14.22 0.58
CA LYS A 51 -11.96 15.59 1.11
C LYS A 51 -11.29 16.62 0.21
N GLU A 52 -10.04 16.37 -0.18
CA GLU A 52 -9.28 17.27 -1.08
C GLU A 52 -9.96 17.42 -2.46
N ALA A 53 -10.52 16.33 -2.97
CA ALA A 53 -11.22 16.32 -4.26
C ALA A 53 -12.69 16.75 -4.19
N ASN A 54 -13.24 16.96 -2.99
CA ASN A 54 -14.67 17.16 -2.73
C ASN A 54 -15.57 16.12 -3.43
N LYS A 55 -15.24 14.83 -3.26
CA LYS A 55 -15.96 13.71 -3.86
C LYS A 55 -16.42 12.71 -2.80
N PRO A 56 -17.57 12.03 -3.00
CA PRO A 56 -17.99 10.96 -2.12
C PRO A 56 -17.09 9.72 -2.26
N ILE A 57 -17.07 8.89 -1.22
CA ILE A 57 -16.33 7.62 -1.21
C ILE A 57 -17.28 6.49 -1.58
N PHE A 58 -16.86 5.63 -2.51
CA PHE A 58 -17.48 4.33 -2.74
C PHE A 58 -16.65 3.27 -2.01
N LEU A 59 -17.28 2.53 -1.10
CA LEU A 59 -16.61 1.50 -0.29
C LEU A 59 -17.07 0.11 -0.73
N GLN A 60 -16.11 -0.75 -1.07
CA GLN A 60 -16.36 -2.14 -1.40
C GLN A 60 -15.94 -3.02 -0.21
N PHE A 61 -16.89 -3.76 0.36
CA PHE A 61 -16.59 -4.79 1.34
C PHE A 61 -16.35 -6.11 0.61
N GLN A 62 -15.22 -6.76 0.91
CA GLN A 62 -14.94 -8.11 0.43
C GLN A 62 -14.76 -9.04 1.62
N GLU A 63 -15.29 -10.25 1.51
CA GLU A 63 -14.91 -11.33 2.39
C GLU A 63 -13.47 -11.72 2.06
N ILE A 64 -12.59 -11.71 3.05
CA ILE A 64 -11.26 -12.30 2.92
C ILE A 64 -11.40 -13.75 3.35
N PRO A 65 -11.32 -14.74 2.42
CA PRO A 65 -11.40 -16.13 2.81
C PRO A 65 -10.23 -16.47 3.74
N GLY A 66 -10.56 -17.03 4.90
CA GLY A 66 -9.63 -17.50 5.93
C GLY A 66 -9.70 -19.01 6.09
#